data_AF-A0A2K4KWM3-F1
#
_entry.id   AF-A0A2K4KWM3-F1
#
_cell.length_a   1.000
_cell.length_b   1.000
_cell.length_c   1.000
_cell.angle_alpha   90.00
_cell.angle_beta   90.00
_cell.angle_gamma   90.00
#
_symmetry.space_group_name_H-M   'P 1'
#
loop_
_entity.id
_entity.type
_entity.pdbx_description
1 polymer ?
#
loop_
_entity_poly.entity_id
_entity_poly.type
_entity_poly.pdbx_seq_one_letter_code
_entity_poly.pdbx_strand_id
1 'polypeptide(L)'
;MEDLNIERVRAMLHARLSGRGIDVDKVYVNGIHKFEDPQVTYSQTLVWAFFLQLQDREIPHFEGETLGLFTEPYTFDPAYRFKGLDFDEVNRMGVDIARVFLGDSVNG
;
A
#
# COMPACT_ATOMS: atom_id res chain seq x y z
N MET A 1 11.61 16.52 -11.86
CA MET A 1 11.04 15.30 -11.26
C MET A 1 11.90 14.98 -10.07
N GLU A 2 11.28 14.68 -8.94
CA GLU A 2 12.00 14.23 -7.76
C GLU A 2 12.28 12.74 -7.88
N ASP A 3 13.50 12.30 -7.56
CA ASP A 3 13.89 10.90 -7.69
C ASP A 3 13.07 10.01 -6.77
N LEU A 4 12.46 8.97 -7.35
CA LEU A 4 11.74 7.94 -6.60
C LEU A 4 12.71 7.19 -5.68
N ASN A 5 12.44 7.21 -4.38
CA ASN A 5 13.10 6.35 -3.41
C ASN A 5 12.15 5.99 -2.26
N ILE A 6 12.47 4.92 -1.55
CA ILE A 6 11.61 4.37 -0.50
C ILE A 6 11.40 5.33 0.69
N GLU A 7 12.43 6.09 1.07
CA GLU A 7 12.33 7.07 2.17
C GLU A 7 11.32 8.18 1.87
N ARG A 8 11.25 8.61 0.61
CA ARG A 8 10.28 9.62 0.18
C ARG A 8 8.86 9.05 0.15
N VAL A 9 8.67 7.83 -0.35
CA VAL A 9 7.37 7.15 -0.30
C VAL A 9 6.90 7.05 1.15
N ARG A 10 7.79 6.61 2.07
CA ARG A 10 7.53 6.58 3.50
C ARG A 10 7.11 7.94 4.04
N ALA A 11 7.89 8.99 3.78
CA ALA A 11 7.62 10.34 4.26
C ALA A 11 6.26 10.87 3.76
N MET A 12 5.91 10.61 2.49
CA MET A 12 4.65 11.05 1.89
C MET A 12 3.43 10.31 2.46
N LEU A 13 3.55 9.01 2.72
CA LEU A 13 2.52 8.22 3.40
C LEU A 13 2.38 8.67 4.86
N HIS A 14 3.49 8.83 5.57
CA HIS A 14 3.49 9.29 6.95
C HIS A 14 2.85 10.68 7.09
N ALA A 15 3.18 11.62 6.20
CA ALA A 15 2.57 12.96 6.21
C ALA A 15 1.05 12.91 6.01
N ARG A 16 0.55 12.09 5.08
CA ARG A 16 -0.89 11.92 4.81
C ARG A 16 -1.66 11.26 5.95
N LEU A 17 -0.98 10.41 6.71
CA LEU A 17 -1.55 9.66 7.84
C LEU A 17 -1.21 10.28 9.20
N SER A 18 -0.50 11.42 9.18
CA SER A 18 -0.12 12.14 10.39
C SER A 18 -1.36 12.53 11.18
N GLY A 19 -1.30 12.37 12.51
CA GLY A 19 -2.44 12.59 13.40
C GLY A 19 -3.36 11.40 13.63
N ARG A 20 -3.24 10.30 12.85
CA ARG A 20 -4.01 9.05 13.09
C ARG A 20 -3.27 8.01 13.94
N GLY A 21 -2.00 8.25 14.28
CA GLY A 21 -1.17 7.30 15.02
C GLY A 21 -0.81 6.04 14.24
N ILE A 22 -0.93 6.07 12.91
CA ILE A 22 -0.65 4.93 12.02
C ILE A 22 0.84 4.90 11.69
N ASP A 23 1.48 3.76 12.00
CA ASP A 23 2.86 3.47 11.62
C ASP A 23 2.89 2.74 10.27
N VAL A 24 3.28 3.44 9.21
CA VAL A 24 3.23 2.95 7.82
C VAL A 24 4.21 1.81 7.54
N ASP A 25 5.26 1.66 8.36
CA ASP A 25 6.18 0.53 8.28
C ASP A 25 5.64 -0.72 9.01
N LYS A 26 4.51 -0.59 9.73
CA LYS A 26 3.82 -1.70 10.44
C LYS A 26 2.43 -2.00 9.91
N VAL A 27 2.06 -1.40 8.79
CA VAL A 27 0.87 -1.80 8.02
C VAL A 27 1.34 -2.63 6.85
N TYR A 28 0.81 -3.83 6.71
CA TYR A 28 1.15 -4.78 5.66
C TYR A 28 0.00 -4.94 4.70
N VAL A 29 0.30 -4.92 3.40
CA VAL A 29 -0.58 -5.44 2.36
C VAL A 29 -0.25 -6.91 2.21
N ASN A 30 -1.15 -7.79 2.64
CA ASN A 30 -1.00 -9.24 2.45
C ASN A 30 -2.02 -9.71 1.41
N GLY A 31 -1.61 -10.68 0.60
CA GLY A 31 -2.42 -11.30 -0.42
C GLY A 31 -2.36 -12.81 -0.38
N ILE A 32 -3.51 -13.45 -0.55
CA ILE A 32 -3.63 -14.91 -0.67
C ILE A 32 -3.80 -15.32 -2.13
N HIS A 33 -3.45 -16.56 -2.44
CA HIS A 33 -3.68 -17.12 -3.77
C HIS A 33 -5.18 -17.22 -4.11
N LYS A 34 -6.00 -17.76 -3.19
CA LYS A 34 -7.46 -17.92 -3.30
C LYS A 34 -8.09 -18.21 -1.93
N PHE A 35 -9.39 -18.08 -1.79
CA PHE A 35 -10.07 -18.26 -0.50
C PHE A 35 -10.14 -19.70 -0.02
N GLU A 36 -10.29 -20.65 -0.94
CA GLU A 36 -10.43 -22.06 -0.62
C GLU A 36 -9.12 -22.65 -0.07
N ASP A 37 -8.00 -21.98 -0.35
CA ASP A 37 -6.67 -22.31 0.10
C ASP A 37 -5.88 -21.01 0.36
N PRO A 38 -6.05 -20.39 1.55
CA PRO A 38 -5.55 -19.05 1.87
C PRO A 38 -4.05 -19.04 2.14
N GLN A 39 -3.27 -19.62 1.23
CA GLN A 39 -1.83 -19.50 1.22
C GLN A 39 -1.46 -18.05 0.89
N VAL A 40 -0.74 -17.40 1.81
CA VAL A 40 -0.23 -16.03 1.60
C VAL A 40 0.89 -16.07 0.56
N THR A 41 0.69 -15.39 -0.55
CA THR A 41 1.62 -15.31 -1.70
C THR A 41 2.23 -13.92 -1.86
N TYR A 42 1.63 -12.91 -1.25
CA TYR A 42 2.11 -11.53 -1.24
C TYR A 42 2.11 -10.99 0.18
N SER A 43 3.21 -10.34 0.58
CA SER A 43 3.28 -9.62 1.85
C SER A 43 4.34 -8.53 1.73
N GLN A 44 3.91 -7.28 1.84
CA GLN A 44 4.78 -6.11 1.82
C GLN A 44 4.26 -5.07 2.82
N THR A 45 5.15 -4.27 3.40
CA THR A 45 4.69 -3.07 4.12
C THR A 45 3.98 -2.13 3.15
N LEU A 46 3.09 -1.27 3.64
CA LEU A 46 2.39 -0.29 2.81
C LEU A 46 3.38 0.59 2.03
N VAL A 47 4.50 0.95 2.68
CA VAL A 47 5.61 1.68 2.06
C VAL A 47 6.20 0.92 0.88
N TRP A 48 6.55 -0.36 1.08
CA TRP A 48 7.13 -1.19 0.01
C TRP A 48 6.13 -1.45 -1.11
N ALA A 49 4.87 -1.73 -0.78
CA ALA A 49 3.81 -1.96 -1.75
C ALA A 49 3.63 -0.76 -2.70
N PHE A 50 3.65 0.47 -2.17
CA PHE A 50 3.63 1.69 -2.97
C PHE A 50 4.90 1.85 -3.80
N PHE A 51 6.06 1.68 -3.16
CA PHE A 51 7.35 1.87 -3.82
C PHE A 51 7.51 0.96 -5.05
N LEU A 52 7.10 -0.31 -4.95
CA LEU A 52 7.17 -1.28 -6.04
C LEU A 52 6.32 -0.85 -7.25
N GLN A 53 5.03 -0.53 -7.04
CA GLN A 53 4.17 -0.09 -8.16
C GLN A 53 4.67 1.23 -8.78
N LEU A 54 5.11 2.19 -7.95
CA LEU A 54 5.70 3.44 -8.46
C LEU A 54 6.99 3.21 -9.26
N GLN A 55 7.81 2.23 -8.83
CA GLN A 55 9.04 1.85 -9.53
C GLN A 55 8.74 1.26 -10.91
N ASP A 56 7.64 0.54 -11.03
CA ASP A 56 7.10 0.01 -12.29
C ASP A 56 6.34 1.05 -13.11
N ARG A 57 6.35 2.32 -12.67
CA ARG A 57 5.62 3.46 -13.26
C ARG A 57 4.10 3.29 -13.26
N GLU A 58 3.58 2.54 -12.30
CA GLU A 58 2.16 2.33 -12.06
C GLU A 58 1.65 3.23 -10.92
N ILE A 59 0.36 3.53 -10.95
CA ILE A 59 -0.32 4.20 -9.83
C ILE A 59 -0.60 3.13 -8.78
N PRO A 60 -0.15 3.28 -7.51
CA PRO A 60 -0.49 2.37 -6.43
C PRO A 60 -1.99 2.12 -6.34
N HIS A 61 -2.40 0.90 -6.68
CA HIS A 61 -3.78 0.44 -6.65
C HIS A 61 -3.85 -0.97 -6.06
N PHE A 62 -4.72 -1.13 -5.06
CA PHE A 62 -4.94 -2.37 -4.35
C PHE A 62 -6.43 -2.63 -4.27
N GLU A 63 -6.87 -3.79 -4.73
CA GLU A 63 -8.28 -4.16 -4.75
C GLU A 63 -8.44 -5.68 -4.69
N GLY A 64 -9.68 -6.13 -4.65
CA GLY A 64 -10.03 -7.53 -4.65
C GLY A 64 -10.04 -8.14 -3.26
N GLU A 65 -10.83 -9.19 -3.13
CA GLU A 65 -11.11 -9.80 -1.82
C GLU A 65 -9.92 -10.65 -1.31
N THR A 66 -8.99 -11.02 -2.19
CA THR A 66 -7.77 -11.79 -1.87
C THR A 66 -6.65 -10.92 -1.30
N LEU A 67 -6.82 -9.59 -1.24
CA LEU A 67 -5.90 -8.66 -0.59
C LEU A 67 -6.46 -8.12 0.72
N GLY A 68 -5.57 -7.61 1.56
CA GLY A 68 -5.99 -6.77 2.67
C GLY A 68 -4.86 -6.16 3.48
N LEU A 69 -5.26 -5.30 4.40
CA LEU A 69 -4.37 -4.61 5.33
C LEU A 69 -4.27 -5.36 6.66
N PHE A 70 -3.05 -5.51 7.16
CA PHE A 70 -2.73 -6.27 8.37
C PHE A 70 -1.69 -5.56 9.23
N THR A 71 -1.67 -5.88 10.52
CA THR A 71 -0.62 -5.43 11.45
C THR A 71 0.60 -6.34 11.45
N GLU A 72 0.50 -7.53 10.85
CA GLU A 72 1.56 -8.53 10.78
C GLU A 72 1.81 -8.97 9.33
N PRO A 73 3.06 -9.32 8.97
CA PRO A 73 3.37 -9.87 7.65
C PRO A 73 2.89 -11.33 7.52
N TYR A 74 2.84 -11.83 6.29
CA TYR A 74 2.60 -13.24 5.96
C TYR A 74 1.37 -13.88 6.63
N THR A 75 0.31 -13.11 6.87
CA THR A 75 -0.94 -13.60 7.46
C THR A 75 -2.17 -13.13 6.69
N PHE A 76 -3.23 -13.94 6.71
CA PHE A 76 -4.56 -13.54 6.27
C PHE A 76 -5.62 -13.73 7.37
N ASP A 77 -5.16 -13.97 8.61
CA ASP A 77 -6.04 -14.18 9.77
C ASP A 77 -6.78 -12.88 10.13
N PRO A 78 -8.13 -12.91 10.23
CA PRO A 78 -8.95 -11.77 10.63
C PRO A 78 -8.50 -11.08 11.92
N ALA A 79 -7.87 -11.79 12.86
CA ALA A 79 -7.38 -11.23 14.11
C ALA A 79 -6.31 -10.14 13.93
N TYR A 80 -5.54 -10.21 12.84
CA TYR A 80 -4.48 -9.23 12.53
C TYR A 80 -4.92 -8.19 11.51
N ARG A 81 -6.20 -8.14 11.13
CA ARG A 81 -6.72 -7.15 10.18
C ARG A 81 -6.51 -5.74 10.72
N PHE A 82 -5.83 -4.93 9.92
CA PHE A 82 -5.67 -3.53 10.21
C PHE A 82 -6.93 -2.78 9.78
N LYS A 83 -7.60 -2.13 10.73
CA LYS A 83 -8.86 -1.39 10.51
C LYS A 83 -8.68 0.13 10.42
N GLY A 84 -7.43 0.60 10.51
CA GLY A 84 -7.12 2.03 10.53
C GLY A 84 -7.21 2.69 9.15
N LEU A 85 -7.29 1.91 8.07
CA LEU A 85 -7.43 2.35 6.68
C LEU A 85 -8.23 1.31 5.90
N ASP A 86 -8.86 1.75 4.81
CA ASP A 86 -9.38 0.88 3.76
C ASP A 86 -8.62 1.12 2.44
N PHE A 87 -8.86 0.25 1.45
CA PHE A 87 -8.19 0.39 0.15
C PHE A 87 -8.65 1.61 -0.65
N ASP A 88 -9.85 2.16 -0.43
CA ASP A 88 -10.28 3.38 -1.12
C ASP A 88 -9.46 4.60 -0.64
N GLU A 89 -9.19 4.70 0.66
CA GLU A 89 -8.26 5.68 1.22
C GLU A 89 -6.84 5.46 0.69
N VAL A 90 -6.37 4.21 0.68
CA VAL A 90 -5.02 3.87 0.21
C VAL A 90 -4.84 4.23 -1.27
N ASN A 91 -5.77 3.83 -2.14
CA ASN A 91 -5.68 4.06 -3.58
C ASN A 91 -5.76 5.56 -3.91
N ARG A 92 -6.54 6.35 -3.17
CA ARG A 92 -6.52 7.83 -3.30
C ARG A 92 -5.15 8.41 -2.97
N MET A 93 -4.50 7.93 -1.89
CA MET A 93 -3.12 8.32 -1.61
C MET A 93 -2.16 7.88 -2.74
N GLY A 94 -2.41 6.71 -3.33
CA GLY A 94 -1.68 6.19 -4.49
C GLY A 94 -1.68 7.17 -5.65
N VAL A 95 -2.86 7.66 -6.05
CA VAL A 95 -3.01 8.68 -7.11
C VAL A 95 -2.22 9.95 -6.78
N ASP A 96 -2.35 10.47 -5.56
CA ASP A 96 -1.70 11.73 -5.18
C ASP A 96 -0.18 11.60 -5.09
N ILE A 97 0.34 10.45 -4.65
CA ILE A 97 1.77 10.17 -4.59
C ILE A 97 2.33 9.93 -6.00
N ALA A 98 1.60 9.18 -6.83
CA ALA A 98 1.99 8.92 -8.22
C ALA A 98 2.13 10.20 -9.04
N ARG A 99 1.26 11.21 -8.85
CA ARG A 99 1.40 12.52 -9.50
C ARG A 99 2.75 13.20 -9.24
N VAL A 100 3.33 13.00 -8.05
CA VAL A 100 4.63 13.59 -7.68
C VAL A 100 5.79 12.90 -8.42
N PHE A 101 5.74 11.57 -8.54
CA PHE A 101 6.84 10.78 -9.12
C PHE A 101 6.72 10.53 -10.62
N LEU A 102 5.49 10.37 -11.12
CA LEU A 102 5.19 10.03 -12.51
C LEU A 102 4.81 11.27 -13.35
N GLY A 103 4.44 12.38 -12.69
CA GLY A 103 3.95 13.61 -13.34
C GLY A 103 2.53 13.48 -13.90
N ASP A 104 2.03 14.52 -14.56
CA ASP A 104 0.69 14.58 -15.19
C ASP A 104 0.52 13.64 -16.40
N SER A 105 1.52 12.80 -16.71
CA SER A 105 1.50 11.93 -17.89
C SER A 105 0.73 10.62 -17.69
N VAL A 106 0.09 10.41 -16.54
CA VAL A 106 -0.78 9.26 -16.32
C VAL A 106 -2.23 9.66 -16.62
N ASN A 107 -2.54 9.72 -17.92
CA ASN A 107 -3.93 9.69 -18.38
C ASN A 107 -4.40 8.23 -18.31
N GLY A 108 -5.36 7.96 -17.42
CA GLY A 108 -6.26 6.81 -17.56
C GLY A 108 -7.26 7.03 -18.68
#